data_AF-A0A3D4BD58-F1
#
_entry.id   AF-A0A3D4BD58-F1
#
_cell.length_a   1.000
_cell.length_b   1.000
_cell.length_c   1.000
_cell.angle_alpha   90.00
_cell.angle_beta   90.00
_cell.angle_gamma   90.00
#
_symmetry.space_group_name_H-M   'P 1'
#
loop_
_entity.id
_entity.type
_entity.pdbx_description
1 polymer ?
#
loop_
_entity_poly.entity_id
_entity_poly.type
_entity_poly.pdbx_seq_one_letter_code
_entity_poly.pdbx_strand_id
1 'polypeptide(L)'
;QGKNLIGAFYQPKLVLISLNALNSLSDRELRAGMAEVIKYGMIADGNLFEYIDQHLPLILNRDAEALAHIVARSCEIKADVVAEDEREQGRRAILNFGHT
;
A
#
# COMPACT_ATOMS: atom_id res chain seq x y z
N GLN A 1 18.16 -5.47 -17.94
CA GLN A 1 17.95 -4.01 -18.04
C GLN A 1 17.68 -3.47 -16.65
N GLY A 2 18.34 -2.40 -16.21
CA GLY A 2 18.17 -1.86 -14.86
C GLY A 2 17.01 -0.85 -14.78
N LYS A 3 16.10 -1.04 -13.81
CA LYS A 3 15.07 -0.07 -13.43
C LYS A 3 15.52 0.64 -12.16
N ASN A 4 15.21 1.94 -12.03
CA ASN A 4 15.48 2.76 -10.84
C ASN A 4 16.95 2.76 -10.35
N LEU A 5 17.93 2.63 -11.26
CA LEU A 5 19.37 2.59 -10.92
C LEU A 5 19.96 3.96 -10.53
N ILE A 6 19.29 5.06 -10.89
CA ILE A 6 19.73 6.43 -10.60
C ILE A 6 18.56 7.17 -9.97
N GLY A 7 18.78 7.75 -8.79
CA GLY A 7 17.75 8.48 -8.03
C GLY A 7 18.30 9.11 -6.75
N ALA A 8 17.43 9.68 -5.95
CA ALA A 8 17.73 10.25 -4.64
C ALA A 8 16.59 9.97 -3.65
N PHE A 9 16.92 9.87 -2.36
CA PHE A 9 15.93 9.84 -1.28
C PHE A 9 15.48 11.28 -1.00
N TYR A 10 14.22 11.61 -1.33
CA TYR A 10 13.66 12.95 -1.16
C TYR A 10 12.20 12.88 -0.72
N GLN A 11 11.91 13.38 0.49
CA GLN A 11 10.56 13.32 1.07
C GLN A 11 9.65 14.42 0.52
N PRO A 12 8.38 14.11 0.22
CA PRO A 12 7.40 15.12 -0.17
C PRO A 12 7.05 16.02 1.02
N LYS A 13 6.57 17.23 0.73
CA LYS A 13 6.01 18.12 1.78
C LYS A 13 4.61 17.71 2.23
N LEU A 14 3.86 17.06 1.34
CA LEU A 14 2.50 16.59 1.55
C LEU A 14 2.20 15.46 0.56
N VAL A 15 1.42 14.48 0.98
CA VAL A 15 0.76 13.52 0.10
C VAL A 15 -0.76 13.72 0.26
N LEU A 16 -1.43 14.08 -0.84
CA LEU A 16 -2.88 14.26 -0.88
C LEU A 16 -3.49 13.11 -1.69
N ILE A 17 -4.39 12.34 -1.07
CA ILE A 17 -5.04 11.19 -1.71
C ILE A 17 -6.54 11.46 -1.80
N SER A 18 -7.08 11.53 -3.02
CA SER A 18 -8.51 11.60 -3.27
C SER A 18 -9.02 10.22 -3.68
N LEU A 19 -9.86 9.60 -2.84
CA LEU A 19 -10.44 8.28 -3.13
C LEU A 19 -11.33 8.32 -4.38
N ASN A 20 -11.91 9.48 -4.69
CA ASN A 20 -12.73 9.67 -5.89
C ASN A 20 -11.95 9.41 -7.19
N ALA A 21 -10.63 9.56 -7.19
CA ALA A 21 -9.81 9.25 -8.36
C ALA A 21 -9.88 7.75 -8.74
N LEU A 22 -10.10 6.87 -7.76
CA LEU A 22 -10.22 5.42 -7.96
C LEU A 22 -11.45 5.02 -8.79
N ASN A 23 -12.46 5.89 -8.88
CA ASN A 23 -13.66 5.64 -9.69
C ASN A 23 -13.36 5.65 -11.20
N SER A 24 -12.31 6.35 -11.63
CA SER A 24 -11.85 6.35 -13.03
C SER A 24 -10.87 5.22 -13.35
N LEU A 25 -10.39 4.52 -12.33
CA LEU A 25 -9.39 3.47 -12.48
C LEU A 25 -10.06 2.17 -12.94
N SER A 26 -9.43 1.46 -13.90
CA SER A 26 -9.94 0.16 -14.32
C SER A 26 -9.91 -0.86 -13.19
N ASP A 27 -10.84 -1.82 -13.21
CA ASP A 27 -10.88 -2.90 -12.21
C ASP A 27 -9.58 -3.70 -12.14
N ARG A 28 -8.87 -3.84 -13.27
CA ARG A 28 -7.59 -4.53 -13.32
C ARG A 28 -6.53 -3.80 -12.48
N GLU A 29 -6.44 -2.48 -12.63
CA GLU A 29 -5.47 -1.67 -11.88
C GLU A 29 -5.85 -1.54 -10.41
N LEU A 30 -7.15 -1.49 -10.08
CA LEU A 30 -7.61 -1.56 -8.68
C LEU A 30 -7.16 -2.89 -8.03
N ARG A 31 -7.38 -4.02 -8.71
CA ARG A 31 -6.93 -5.34 -8.23
C ARG A 31 -5.40 -5.44 -8.14
N ALA A 32 -4.67 -4.84 -9.07
CA ALA A 32 -3.22 -4.78 -9.00
C ALA A 32 -2.75 -4.03 -7.75
N GLY A 33 -3.39 -2.89 -7.41
CA GLY A 33 -3.12 -2.16 -6.17
C GLY A 33 -3.44 -2.98 -4.91
N MET A 34 -4.49 -3.79 -4.92
CA MET A 34 -4.85 -4.65 -3.79
C MET A 34 -3.77 -5.67 -3.42
N ALA A 35 -2.92 -6.10 -4.36
CA ALA A 35 -1.81 -6.99 -4.05
C ALA A 35 -0.86 -6.38 -2.99
N GLU A 36 -0.60 -5.08 -3.09
CA GLU A 36 0.21 -4.33 -2.14
C GLU A 36 -0.47 -4.16 -0.78
N VAL A 37 -1.79 -3.90 -0.79
CA VAL A 37 -2.58 -3.78 0.44
C VAL A 37 -2.59 -5.10 1.22
N ILE A 38 -2.81 -6.22 0.52
CA ILE A 38 -2.76 -7.57 1.09
C ILE A 38 -1.35 -7.87 1.63
N LYS A 39 -0.30 -7.50 0.90
CA LYS A 39 1.09 -7.67 1.34
C LYS A 39 1.31 -6.99 2.70
N TYR A 40 0.85 -5.75 2.91
CA TYR A 40 0.97 -5.10 4.22
C TYR A 40 0.30 -5.89 5.34
N GLY A 41 -0.88 -6.44 5.07
CA GLY A 41 -1.56 -7.31 6.02
C GLY A 41 -0.72 -8.54 6.39
N MET A 42 -0.11 -9.19 5.39
CA MET A 42 0.70 -10.39 5.60
C MET A 42 2.00 -10.13 6.37
N ILE A 43 2.66 -8.99 6.13
CA ILE A 43 4.02 -8.75 6.65
C ILE A 43 4.06 -7.89 7.93
N ALA A 44 2.98 -7.16 8.22
CA ALA A 44 2.99 -6.15 9.27
C ALA A 44 1.69 -6.05 10.09
N ASP A 45 0.53 -6.43 9.55
CA ASP A 45 -0.74 -6.24 10.26
C ASP A 45 -1.79 -7.32 9.96
N GLY A 46 -1.86 -8.33 10.83
CA GLY A 46 -2.86 -9.39 10.72
C GLY A 46 -4.32 -8.90 10.78
N ASN A 47 -4.61 -7.82 11.50
CA ASN A 47 -5.97 -7.27 11.56
C ASN A 47 -6.37 -6.64 10.23
N LEU A 48 -5.44 -5.96 9.54
CA LEU A 48 -5.67 -5.49 8.18
C LEU A 48 -5.92 -6.65 7.23
N PHE A 49 -5.18 -7.75 7.36
CA PHE A 49 -5.39 -8.94 6.54
C PHE A 49 -6.79 -9.53 6.73
N GLU A 50 -7.24 -9.70 7.98
CA GLU A 50 -8.59 -10.15 8.31
C GLU A 50 -9.67 -9.17 7.82
N TYR A 51 -9.44 -7.85 7.97
CA TYR A 51 -10.36 -6.83 7.49
C TYR A 51 -10.60 -6.93 5.99
N ILE A 52 -9.52 -7.11 5.20
CA ILE A 52 -9.61 -7.24 3.74
C ILE A 52 -10.44 -8.46 3.37
N ASP A 53 -10.23 -9.61 4.01
CA ASP A 53 -10.98 -10.83 3.73
C ASP A 53 -12.49 -10.64 3.97
N GLN A 54 -12.84 -9.98 5.08
CA GLN A 54 -14.23 -9.72 5.45
C GLN A 54 -14.91 -8.65 4.55
N HIS A 55 -14.17 -7.66 4.07
CA HIS A 55 -14.71 -6.50 3.33
C HIS A 55 -14.38 -6.52 1.84
N LEU A 56 -13.81 -7.60 1.31
CA LEU A 56 -13.33 -7.68 -0.07
C LEU A 56 -14.40 -7.25 -1.10
N PRO A 57 -15.68 -7.66 -1.01
CA PRO A 57 -16.70 -7.21 -1.96
C PRO A 57 -16.92 -5.69 -1.93
N LEU A 58 -16.89 -5.07 -0.75
CA LEU A 58 -17.05 -3.62 -0.59
C LEU A 58 -15.87 -2.87 -1.20
N ILE A 59 -14.65 -3.34 -0.92
CA ILE A 59 -13.42 -2.78 -1.48
C ILE A 59 -13.43 -2.84 -3.02
N LEU A 60 -13.77 -4.01 -3.58
CA LEU A 60 -13.82 -4.19 -5.04
C LEU A 60 -14.95 -3.39 -5.70
N ASN A 61 -16.01 -3.08 -4.96
CA ASN A 61 -17.08 -2.18 -5.39
C ASN A 61 -16.78 -0.69 -5.11
N ARG A 62 -15.55 -0.37 -4.68
CA ARG A 62 -15.09 1.00 -4.40
C ARG A 62 -15.90 1.70 -3.30
N ASP A 63 -16.35 0.95 -2.31
CA ASP A 63 -16.96 1.54 -1.12
C ASP A 63 -15.99 2.55 -0.47
N ALA A 64 -16.49 3.75 -0.18
CA ALA A 64 -15.65 4.86 0.24
C ALA A 64 -15.02 4.63 1.62
N GLU A 65 -15.76 4.02 2.56
CA GLU A 65 -15.27 3.76 3.92
C GLU A 65 -14.25 2.62 3.92
N ALA A 66 -14.55 1.54 3.21
CA ALA A 66 -13.62 0.42 3.07
C ALA A 66 -12.31 0.85 2.38
N LEU A 67 -12.40 1.66 1.32
CA LEU A 67 -11.23 2.21 0.64
C LEU A 67 -10.44 3.16 1.54
N ALA A 68 -11.11 4.05 2.28
CA ALA A 68 -10.46 4.97 3.20
C ALA A 68 -9.66 4.22 4.26
N HIS A 69 -10.24 3.17 4.83
CA HIS A 69 -9.60 2.34 5.85
C HIS A 69 -8.32 1.69 5.32
N ILE A 70 -8.41 0.95 4.21
CA ILE A 70 -7.25 0.20 3.71
C ILE A 70 -6.13 1.13 3.20
N VAL A 71 -6.47 2.28 2.63
CA VAL A 71 -5.50 3.27 2.14
C VAL A 71 -4.79 3.91 3.34
N ALA A 72 -5.54 4.39 4.33
CA ALA A 72 -4.97 5.00 5.52
C ALA A 72 -4.04 4.02 6.25
N ARG A 73 -4.51 2.79 6.48
CA ARG A 73 -3.72 1.79 7.19
C ARG A 73 -2.47 1.36 6.43
N SER A 74 -2.55 1.22 5.11
CA SER A 74 -1.39 0.95 4.27
C SER A 74 -0.35 2.07 4.35
N CYS A 75 -0.79 3.34 4.38
CA CYS A 75 0.09 4.49 4.54
C CYS A 75 0.78 4.50 5.91
N GLU A 76 0.05 4.23 7.00
CA GLU A 76 0.61 4.12 8.35
C GLU A 76 1.68 3.03 8.43
N ILE A 77 1.37 1.82 7.99
CA ILE A 77 2.33 0.69 8.00
C ILE A 77 3.60 1.04 7.22
N LYS A 78 3.46 1.61 6.02
CA LYS A 78 4.63 2.01 5.23
C LYS A 78 5.42 3.13 5.90
N ALA A 79 4.74 4.11 6.50
CA ALA A 79 5.39 5.21 7.21
C ALA A 79 6.20 4.69 8.40
N ASP A 80 5.65 3.76 9.18
CA ASP A 80 6.33 3.14 10.33
C ASP A 80 7.58 2.37 9.87
N VAL A 81 7.45 1.51 8.85
CA VAL A 81 8.59 0.74 8.31
C VAL A 81 9.67 1.64 7.71
N VAL A 82 9.29 2.72 7.02
CA VAL A 82 10.25 3.67 6.44
C VAL A 82 10.87 4.57 7.50
N ALA A 83 10.15 4.92 8.56
CA ALA A 83 10.70 5.69 9.68
C ALA A 83 11.76 4.89 10.45
N GLU A 84 11.57 3.57 10.56
CA GLU A 84 12.58 2.65 11.12
C GLU A 84 13.82 2.51 10.22
N ASP A 85 13.66 2.60 8.90
CA ASP A 85 14.75 2.37 7.93
C ASP A 85 14.54 3.13 6.61
N GLU A 86 14.86 4.43 6.61
CA GLU A 86 14.60 5.30 5.44
C GLU A 86 15.45 4.91 4.22
N ARG A 87 16.68 4.44 4.45
CA ARG A 87 17.69 4.19 3.39
C ARG A 87 17.83 2.71 3.02
N GLU A 88 16.88 1.88 3.41
CA GLU A 88 16.77 0.47 3.02
C GLU A 88 18.03 -0.35 3.36
N GLN A 89 18.49 -0.24 4.60
CA GLN A 89 19.66 -0.97 5.12
C GLN A 89 19.30 -2.26 5.85
N GLY A 90 18.02 -2.53 6.09
CA GLY A 90 17.56 -3.75 6.75
C GLY A 90 16.05 -3.88 6.75
N ARG A 91 15.39 -3.33 7.78
CA ARG A 91 13.97 -3.54 8.07
C ARG A 91 13.06 -3.26 6.87
N ARG A 92 13.35 -2.24 6.07
CA ARG A 92 12.51 -1.85 4.93
C ARG A 92 12.45 -2.91 3.83
N ALA A 93 13.39 -3.85 3.78
CA ALA A 93 13.41 -4.94 2.81
C ALA A 93 12.18 -5.86 2.90
N ILE A 94 11.46 -5.90 4.03
CA ILE A 94 10.20 -6.66 4.14
C ILE A 94 9.14 -6.20 3.14
N LEU A 95 9.19 -4.92 2.73
CA LEU A 95 8.27 -4.37 1.73
C LEU A 95 8.47 -4.99 0.35
N ASN A 96 9.57 -5.72 0.12
CA ASN A 96 9.85 -6.44 -1.13
C ASN A 96 9.30 -7.88 -1.12
N PHE A 97 8.49 -8.27 -0.12
CA PHE A 97 7.82 -9.57 -0.11
C PHE A 97 7.07 -9.83 -1.43
N GLY A 98 7.32 -10.98 -2.06
CA GLY A 98 6.72 -11.36 -3.35
C GLY A 98 7.29 -10.69 -4.61
N HIS A 99 8.37 -9.90 -4.50
CA HIS A 99 8.98 -9.17 -5.62
C HIS A 99 10.25 -9.82 -6.20
N THR A 100 10.57 -11.04 -5.78
CA THR A 100 11.73 -11.83 -6.27
C THR A 100 11.30 -12.87 -7.30
#